data_AF-A0A6G3WLQ3-F1
#
_entry.id   AF-A0A6G3WLQ3-F1
#
_cell.length_a   1.000
_cell.length_b   1.000
_cell.length_c   1.000
_cell.angle_alpha   90.00
_cell.angle_beta   90.00
_cell.angle_gamma   90.00
#
_symmetry.space_group_name_H-M   'P 1'
#
loop_
_entity.id
_entity.type
_entity.pdbx_description
1 polymer ?
#
loop_
_entity_poly.entity_id
_entity_poly.type
_entity_poly.pdbx_seq_one_letter_code
_entity_poly.pdbx_strand_id
1 'polypeptide(L)'
;SNVVLSPEGPRVIDFGISRAVDQQTLTMTGRVIGTPPFMSPEQLQAPRGVGPRSDVFSLGTLLVYAATGHGPFDADSPYMTAYQV
;
A
#
# COMPACT_ATOMS: atom_id res chain seq x y z
N SER A 1 3.91 2.15 8.81
CA SER A 1 3.27 0.94 9.34
C SER A 1 1.96 1.35 9.96
N ASN A 2 0.84 0.90 9.40
CA ASN A 2 -0.49 1.46 9.67
C ASN A 2 -1.42 0.47 10.40
N VAL A 3 -0.85 -0.60 10.97
CA VAL A 3 -1.56 -1.59 11.77
C VAL A 3 -0.79 -1.79 13.07
N VAL A 4 -1.49 -1.64 14.20
CA VAL A 4 -0.97 -1.84 15.55
C VAL A 4 -1.66 -3.05 16.16
N LEU A 5 -0.90 -3.88 16.87
CA LEU A 5 -1.44 -5.01 17.63
C LEU A 5 -1.69 -4.56 19.07
N SER A 6 -2.95 -4.58 19.50
CA SER A 6 -3.33 -4.37 20.90
C SER A 6 -3.72 -5.70 21.57
N PRO A 7 -3.84 -5.76 22.90
CA PRO A 7 -4.34 -6.95 23.60
C PRO A 7 -5.73 -7.43 23.11
N GLU A 8 -6.51 -6.52 22.53
CA GLU A 8 -7.86 -6.74 21.99
C GLU A 8 -7.85 -6.99 20.47
N GLY A 9 -6.68 -7.22 19.88
CA GLY A 9 -6.48 -7.58 18.48
C GLY A 9 -5.89 -6.46 17.60
N PRO A 10 -5.78 -6.71 16.28
CA PRO A 10 -5.23 -5.74 15.35
C PRO A 10 -6.13 -4.50 15.23
N ARG A 11 -5.51 -3.33 15.07
CA ARG A 11 -6.15 -2.04 14.88
C ARG A 11 -5.47 -1.32 13.72
N VAL A 12 -6.27 -0.86 12.77
CA VAL A 12 -5.77 0.04 11.73
C VAL A 12 -5.62 1.42 12.35
N ILE A 13 -4.44 2.00 12.16
CA ILE A 13 -4.10 3.36 12.54
C ILE A 13 -3.78 4.15 11.28
N ASP A 14 -3.80 5.48 11.37
CA ASP A 14 -3.45 6.33 10.23
C ASP A 14 -4.37 6.11 9.02
N PHE A 15 -5.68 6.39 9.21
CA PHE A 15 -6.69 6.43 8.15
C PHE A 15 -6.46 7.54 7.11
N GLY A 16 -5.39 8.33 7.28
CA GLY A 16 -5.09 9.51 6.49
C GLY A 16 -6.16 10.60 6.69
N ILE A 17 -5.73 11.85 6.67
CA ILE A 17 -6.63 12.95 6.31
C ILE A 17 -7.04 12.65 4.86
N SER A 18 -8.20 12.04 4.71
CA SER A 18 -8.63 11.17 3.59
C SER A 18 -8.63 11.81 2.18
N ARG A 19 -8.20 13.06 2.03
CA ARG A 19 -8.04 13.82 0.78
C ARG A 19 -7.57 15.24 1.16
N ALA A 20 -6.29 15.46 1.45
CA ALA A 20 -5.75 16.79 1.20
C ALA A 20 -5.62 16.91 -0.33
N VAL A 21 -6.64 17.53 -0.92
CA VAL A 21 -6.90 17.75 -2.35
C VAL A 21 -5.75 18.44 -3.12
N ASP A 22 -4.57 18.64 -2.54
CA ASP A 22 -3.57 19.57 -3.09
C ASP A 22 -2.10 19.32 -2.73
N GLN A 23 -1.65 18.08 -2.53
CA GLN A 23 -0.21 17.79 -2.52
C GLN A 23 0.24 17.13 -3.82
N GLN A 24 0.40 18.02 -4.80
CA GLN A 24 1.56 18.12 -5.68
C GLN A 24 2.30 16.80 -5.93
N THR A 25 2.17 16.34 -7.16
CA THR A 25 3.15 15.57 -7.91
C THR A 25 4.57 16.09 -7.65
N LEU A 26 5.25 15.58 -6.62
CA LEU A 26 6.68 15.67 -6.49
C LEU A 26 7.24 14.28 -6.77
N THR A 27 7.26 13.98 -8.06
CA THR A 27 8.23 13.09 -8.68
C THR A 27 9.63 13.63 -8.42
N MET A 28 10.13 13.51 -7.19
CA MET A 28 11.55 13.44 -6.94
C MET A 28 11.98 12.03 -7.37
N THR A 29 12.38 11.95 -8.64
CA THR A 29 13.23 10.90 -9.23
C THR A 29 13.63 9.80 -8.25
N GLY A 30 12.93 8.66 -8.31
CA GLY A 30 13.40 7.39 -7.73
C GLY A 30 12.80 6.94 -6.40
N ARG A 31 11.82 7.64 -5.81
CA ARG A 31 11.09 7.13 -4.63
C ARG A 31 9.59 7.04 -4.87
N VAL A 32 9.10 5.82 -5.03
CA VAL A 32 7.68 5.48 -4.84
C VAL A 32 7.35 5.82 -3.38
N ILE A 33 6.51 6.84 -3.16
CA ILE A 33 6.06 7.20 -1.82
C ILE A 33 4.96 6.22 -1.40
N GLY A 34 5.33 5.31 -0.49
CA GLY A 34 4.51 4.31 0.19
C GLY A 34 5.25 2.98 0.28
N THR A 35 4.60 1.91 0.71
CA THR A 35 5.21 0.57 0.80
C THR A 35 4.76 -0.24 -0.42
N PRO A 36 5.55 -0.31 -1.51
CA PRO A 36 5.10 -0.87 -2.79
C PRO A 36 4.45 -2.25 -2.72
N PRO A 37 4.89 -3.19 -1.84
CA PRO A 37 4.27 -4.52 -1.72
C PRO A 37 2.77 -4.53 -1.36
N PHE A 38 2.24 -3.43 -0.80
CA PHE A 38 0.84 -3.35 -0.36
C PHE A 38 -0.01 -2.40 -1.22
N MET A 39 0.56 -1.72 -2.21
CA MET A 39 -0.20 -0.83 -3.09
C MET A 39 -0.99 -1.61 -4.11
N SER A 40 -2.19 -1.13 -4.44
CA SER A 40 -2.97 -1.69 -5.54
C SER A 40 -2.49 -1.22 -6.92
N PRO A 41 -2.83 -1.95 -8.00
CA PRO A 41 -2.41 -1.60 -9.36
C PRO A 41 -2.84 -0.20 -9.78
N GLU A 42 -4.06 0.19 -9.41
CA GLU A 42 -4.58 1.53 -9.69
C GLU A 42 -3.83 2.64 -8.91
N GLN A 43 -3.33 2.36 -7.70
CA GLN A 43 -2.47 3.29 -6.96
C GLN A 43 -1.11 3.48 -7.65
N LEU A 44 -0.57 2.43 -8.27
CA LEU A 44 0.69 2.47 -9.03
C LEU A 44 0.55 3.20 -10.37
N GLN A 45 -0.58 3.02 -11.07
CA GLN A 45 -0.80 3.56 -12.41
C GLN A 45 -1.28 5.02 -12.41
N ALA A 46 -2.23 5.36 -11.54
CA ALA A 46 -2.83 6.70 -11.52
C ALA A 46 -3.38 7.03 -10.12
N PRO A 47 -2.75 7.93 -9.37
CA PRO A 47 -3.24 8.35 -8.05
C PRO A 47 -4.63 9.02 -8.08
N ARG A 48 -5.10 9.45 -9.26
CA ARG A 48 -6.42 10.03 -9.46
C ARG A 48 -7.43 8.93 -9.79
N GLY A 49 -8.34 8.64 -8.86
CA GLY A 49 -9.41 7.64 -9.05
C GLY A 49 -9.30 6.41 -8.16
N VAL A 50 -8.30 6.37 -7.28
CA VAL A 50 -8.18 5.37 -6.20
C VAL A 50 -9.44 5.44 -5.32
N GLY A 51 -10.03 4.28 -5.05
CA GLY A 51 -11.27 4.16 -4.30
C GLY A 51 -11.24 2.98 -3.32
N PRO A 52 -12.37 2.66 -2.67
CA PRO A 52 -12.40 1.65 -1.60
C PRO A 52 -11.91 0.24 -2.00
N ARG A 53 -11.89 -0.07 -3.30
CA ARG A 53 -11.34 -1.34 -3.81
C ARG A 53 -9.83 -1.47 -3.56
N SER A 54 -9.11 -0.34 -3.53
CA SER A 54 -7.67 -0.28 -3.26
C SER A 54 -7.35 -0.65 -1.81
N ASP A 55 -8.23 -0.30 -0.87
CA ASP A 55 -8.09 -0.70 0.54
C ASP A 55 -8.28 -2.21 0.70
N VAL A 56 -9.21 -2.82 -0.07
CA VAL A 56 -9.41 -4.28 -0.08
C VAL A 56 -8.19 -5.00 -0.62
N PHE A 57 -7.56 -4.47 -1.68
CA PHE A 57 -6.31 -5.02 -2.20
C PHE A 57 -5.18 -4.96 -1.16
N SER A 58 -5.00 -3.80 -0.53
CA SER A 58 -4.01 -3.58 0.53
C SER A 58 -4.22 -4.52 1.72
N LEU A 59 -5.49 -4.79 2.08
CA LEU A 59 -5.83 -5.76 3.13
C LEU A 59 -5.49 -7.19 2.70
N GLY A 60 -5.74 -7.56 1.44
CA GLY A 60 -5.42 -8.89 0.91
C GLY A 60 -3.91 -9.18 0.95
N THR A 61 -3.09 -8.22 0.52
CA THR A 61 -1.62 -8.29 0.62
C THR A 61 -1.15 -8.41 2.06
N LEU A 62 -1.74 -7.65 2.99
CA LEU A 62 -1.46 -7.76 4.42
C LEU A 62 -1.77 -9.14 4.98
N LEU A 63 -2.92 -9.74 4.61
CA LEU A 63 -3.30 -11.07 5.07
C LEU A 63 -2.32 -12.15 4.59
N VAL A 64 -1.89 -12.09 3.33
CA VAL A 64 -0.89 -13.02 2.79
C VAL A 64 0.44 -12.89 3.55
N TYR A 65 0.92 -11.67 3.74
CA TYR A 65 2.14 -11.43 4.51
C TYR A 65 2.03 -11.94 5.95
N ALA A 66 0.92 -11.63 6.63
CA ALA A 66 0.70 -12.06 8.01
C ALA A 66 0.62 -13.60 8.15
N ALA A 67 0.05 -14.29 7.16
CA ALA A 67 -0.11 -15.74 7.18
C ALA A 67 1.16 -16.50 6.78
N THR A 68 2.00 -15.92 5.92
CA THR A 68 3.10 -16.65 5.25
C THR A 68 4.50 -16.10 5.56
N GLY A 69 4.59 -14.91 6.14
CA GLY A 69 5.84 -14.17 6.31
C GLY A 69 6.40 -13.53 5.04
N HIS A 70 5.71 -13.70 3.89
CA HIS A 70 6.13 -13.20 2.59
C HIS A 70 4.96 -12.48 1.90
N GLY A 71 5.22 -11.35 1.25
CA GLY A 71 4.23 -10.63 0.46
C GLY A 71 3.89 -11.39 -0.84
N PRO A 72 2.67 -11.24 -1.39
CA PRO A 72 2.26 -11.93 -2.61
C PRO A 72 3.00 -11.44 -3.87
N PHE A 73 3.65 -10.27 -3.79
CA PHE A 73 4.40 -9.63 -4.87
C PHE A 73 5.83 -9.30 -4.44
N ASP A 74 6.35 -10.00 -3.43
CA ASP A 74 7.73 -9.83 -3.00
C ASP A 74 8.67 -10.18 -4.15
N ALA A 75 9.55 -9.23 -4.48
CA ALA A 75 10.56 -9.39 -5.51
C ALA A 75 11.86 -8.70 -5.09
N ASP A 76 12.97 -9.10 -5.73
CA ASP A 76 14.32 -8.61 -5.43
C ASP A 76 14.50 -7.10 -5.65
N SER A 77 13.52 -6.44 -6.29
CA SER A 77 13.53 -5.01 -6.55
C SER A 77 12.12 -4.41 -6.43
N PRO A 78 11.97 -3.21 -5.85
CA PRO A 78 10.70 -2.48 -5.84
C PRO A 78 10.07 -2.29 -7.23
N TYR A 79 10.90 -2.20 -8.27
CA TYR A 79 10.45 -2.12 -9.67
C TYR A 79 9.80 -3.43 -10.15
N MET A 80 10.33 -4.58 -9.72
CA MET A 80 9.78 -5.89 -10.05
C MET A 80 8.49 -6.15 -9.28
N THR A 81 8.41 -5.75 -8.01
CA THR A 81 7.17 -5.80 -7.22
C THR A 81 6.07 -4.98 -7.91
N ALA A 82 6.37 -3.76 -8.36
CA ALA A 82 5.39 -2.94 -9.09
C ALA A 82 4.94 -3.51 -10.44
N TYR A 83 5.73 -4.42 -11.04
CA TYR A 83 5.33 -5.16 -12.26
C TYR A 83 4.46 -6.38 -11.95
N GLN A 84 4.62 -6.97 -10.76
CA GLN A 84 3.89 -8.16 -10.35
C GLN A 84 2.52 -7.85 -9.71
N VAL A 85 2.37 -6.63 -9.17
CA VAL A 85 1.12 -6.04 -8.69
C VAL A 85 0.21 -5.69 -9.86
#